data_AF-A0A7J3Z902-F1
#
_entry.id   AF-A0A7J3Z902-F1
#
_cell.length_a   1.000
_cell.length_b   1.000
_cell.length_c   1.000
_cell.angle_alpha   90.00
_cell.angle_beta   90.00
_cell.angle_gamma   90.00
#
_symmetry.space_group_name_H-M   'P 1'
#
loop_
_entity.id
_entity.type
_entity.pdbx_description
1 polymer ?
#
loop_
_entity_poly.entity_id
_entity_poly.type
_entity_poly.pdbx_seq_one_letter_code
_entity_poly.pdbx_strand_id
1 'polypeptide(L)'
;MVLRLCREVDELSTLLLGNPEVLAQLLLSKNRKTIAYSVGVANKLHDDIISKFDLCSEDRVCYVRITVSDKYVLRVLTVRDVIVATSKEVGEKVEVAGLKAFEELENALKGDNVIKVVIEEIGVENLGAELVNRLRDCYSKAVKDFIAIWMNKGVYGYTVDSVLSDKGAYMYVFKARNTAMGTQHVLKIVREDVALTGRYMDYLRGYAQAFLALSVMQKDLEMLLSVRGLNERLAERLVKFRKNIVLPMAIIVPNNGASITKYITSPPAVVEEYGSLGDLESYVKEGRRVSYEEGMYIFYHITGAVALTHSVAIPHLDIKPRNIILFGDSAEPFGYTVKINDFSGSLNIPGRGWELRRITPAYADPLAIITGFGDYDYDVYSIAMTIIYTLTSSIPKHRLYLNTLLLNNLYNLGLPLPPLSEEEQDLRIFAEKVSETIASHSREKLREVLQKMSSDVAKLDEKYIATPLRDIPKNIMLILFKGLSLKKEDRYRDAIELYVDLGKALQGAFKWL
;
A
#
# COMPACT_ATOMS: atom_id res chain seq x y z
N MET A 1 -20.19 8.46 -10.10
CA MET A 1 -18.99 9.29 -10.36
C MET A 1 -18.84 10.25 -9.18
N VAL A 2 -17.65 10.40 -8.60
CA VAL A 2 -17.42 11.27 -7.44
C VAL A 2 -16.97 12.64 -7.95
N LEU A 3 -17.62 13.71 -7.51
CA LEU A 3 -17.21 15.07 -7.87
C LEU A 3 -15.79 15.32 -7.34
N ARG A 4 -14.93 15.87 -8.22
CA ARG A 4 -13.51 16.12 -7.95
C ARG A 4 -13.35 17.46 -7.24
N LEU A 5 -12.33 17.64 -6.38
CA LEU A 5 -12.20 18.87 -5.57
C LEU A 5 -10.84 19.55 -5.81
N CYS A 6 -10.83 20.86 -6.05
CA CYS A 6 -9.57 21.59 -6.20
C CYS A 6 -8.79 21.65 -4.87
N ARG A 7 -7.46 21.54 -4.96
CA ARG A 7 -6.53 21.68 -3.83
C ARG A 7 -6.72 22.97 -3.03
N GLU A 8 -6.98 24.08 -3.73
CA GLU A 8 -7.13 25.42 -3.16
C GLU A 8 -8.59 25.76 -2.83
N VAL A 9 -9.48 24.76 -2.73
CA VAL A 9 -10.92 24.99 -2.57
C VAL A 9 -11.25 25.91 -1.41
N ASP A 10 -10.56 25.87 -0.27
CA ASP A 10 -10.86 26.76 0.86
C ASP A 10 -10.50 28.22 0.55
N GLU A 11 -9.32 28.44 -0.03
CA GLU A 11 -8.86 29.78 -0.40
C GLU A 11 -9.72 30.36 -1.52
N LEU A 12 -9.95 29.58 -2.58
CA LEU A 12 -10.77 29.98 -3.72
C LEU A 12 -12.24 30.15 -3.35
N SER A 13 -12.78 29.35 -2.43
CA SER A 13 -14.15 29.58 -1.94
C SER A 13 -14.26 30.88 -1.17
N THR A 14 -13.27 31.19 -0.33
CA THR A 14 -13.25 32.45 0.42
C THR A 14 -13.12 33.64 -0.53
N LEU A 15 -12.24 33.54 -1.53
CA LEU A 15 -12.01 34.59 -2.52
C LEU A 15 -13.21 34.81 -3.46
N LEU A 16 -13.75 33.73 -4.04
CA LEU A 16 -14.72 33.80 -5.15
C LEU A 16 -16.17 33.85 -4.68
N LEU A 17 -16.48 33.14 -3.59
CA LEU A 17 -17.85 33.00 -3.08
C LEU A 17 -18.03 33.69 -1.73
N GLY A 18 -16.96 33.87 -0.96
CA GLY A 18 -16.97 34.58 0.32
C GLY A 18 -16.87 36.10 0.19
N ASN A 19 -16.35 36.63 -0.92
CA ASN A 19 -16.30 38.07 -1.20
C ASN A 19 -17.49 38.50 -2.09
N PRO A 20 -18.44 39.29 -1.56
CA PRO A 20 -19.63 39.71 -2.31
C PRO A 20 -19.33 40.51 -3.58
N GLU A 21 -18.25 41.30 -3.58
CA GLU A 21 -17.87 42.14 -4.72
C GLU A 21 -17.32 41.29 -5.87
N VAL A 22 -16.47 40.31 -5.55
CA VAL A 22 -15.93 39.34 -6.51
C VAL A 22 -17.05 38.47 -7.06
N LEU A 23 -17.95 37.98 -6.20
CA LEU A 23 -19.11 37.20 -6.62
C LEU A 23 -20.04 38.03 -7.53
N ALA A 24 -20.31 39.29 -7.20
CA ALA A 24 -21.12 40.17 -8.03
C ALA A 24 -20.48 40.39 -9.40
N GLN A 25 -19.17 40.65 -9.47
CA GLN A 25 -18.44 40.78 -10.74
C GLN A 25 -18.53 39.51 -11.59
N LEU A 26 -18.40 38.34 -10.96
CA LEU A 26 -18.50 37.04 -11.62
C LEU A 26 -19.91 36.81 -12.19
N LEU A 27 -20.96 37.17 -11.43
CA LEU A 27 -22.36 37.01 -11.82
C LEU A 27 -22.86 38.07 -12.83
N LEU A 28 -22.27 39.26 -12.86
CA LEU A 28 -22.61 40.36 -13.79
C LEU A 28 -21.91 40.24 -15.16
N SER A 29 -21.13 39.17 -15.37
CA SER A 29 -20.47 38.90 -16.65
C SER A 29 -21.48 38.80 -17.80
N LYS A 30 -21.20 39.49 -18.92
CA LYS A 30 -22.15 39.73 -20.03
C LYS A 30 -22.59 38.47 -20.80
N ASN A 31 -21.99 37.31 -20.53
CA ASN A 31 -22.19 36.06 -21.28
C ASN A 31 -22.69 34.89 -20.41
N ARG A 32 -23.48 35.16 -19.37
CA ARG A 32 -24.03 34.12 -18.50
C ARG A 32 -25.20 33.41 -19.19
N LYS A 33 -25.09 32.08 -19.37
CA LYS A 33 -26.13 31.26 -20.03
C LYS A 33 -26.59 30.16 -19.10
N THR A 34 -27.88 30.09 -18.81
CA THR A 34 -28.46 28.92 -18.12
C THR A 34 -28.42 27.71 -19.05
N ILE A 35 -27.73 26.66 -18.63
CA ILE A 35 -27.55 25.44 -19.42
C ILE A 35 -28.32 24.25 -18.85
N ALA A 36 -28.69 24.30 -17.57
CA ALA A 36 -29.58 23.30 -16.99
C ALA A 36 -30.43 23.87 -15.84
N TYR A 37 -31.61 23.29 -15.70
CA TYR A 37 -32.56 23.59 -14.63
C TYR A 37 -33.21 22.30 -14.14
N SER A 38 -33.29 22.09 -12.83
CA SER A 38 -33.91 20.90 -12.24
C SER A 38 -34.57 21.20 -10.91
N VAL A 39 -35.72 20.58 -10.65
CA VAL A 39 -36.44 20.66 -9.38
C VAL A 39 -36.93 19.28 -9.01
N GLY A 40 -36.69 18.86 -7.77
CA GLY A 40 -37.15 17.57 -7.29
C GLY A 40 -36.46 17.14 -6.00
N VAL A 41 -36.61 15.87 -5.65
CA VAL A 41 -35.96 15.28 -4.48
C VAL A 41 -34.50 14.97 -4.81
N ALA A 42 -33.58 15.39 -3.95
CA ALA A 42 -32.16 15.42 -4.22
C ALA A 42 -31.56 14.04 -4.53
N ASN A 43 -31.84 13.02 -3.72
CA ASN A 43 -31.35 11.66 -3.96
C ASN A 43 -31.83 11.05 -5.30
N LYS A 44 -33.01 11.45 -5.80
CA LYS A 44 -33.55 11.01 -7.11
C LYS A 44 -32.92 11.76 -8.28
N LEU A 45 -32.35 12.94 -8.02
CA LEU A 45 -31.67 13.77 -9.01
C LEU A 45 -30.14 13.70 -8.91
N HIS A 46 -29.60 12.99 -7.92
CA HIS A 46 -28.17 12.98 -7.59
C HIS A 46 -27.29 12.71 -8.82
N ASP A 47 -27.55 11.62 -9.54
CA ASP A 47 -26.73 11.24 -10.70
C ASP A 47 -26.94 12.18 -11.90
N ASP A 48 -28.16 12.67 -12.08
CA ASP A 48 -28.50 13.67 -13.11
C ASP A 48 -27.79 15.01 -12.84
N ILE A 49 -27.76 15.47 -11.58
CA ILE A 49 -27.01 16.67 -11.17
C ILE A 49 -25.51 16.44 -11.34
N ILE A 50 -24.99 15.27 -10.96
CA ILE A 50 -23.57 14.94 -11.12
C ILE A 50 -23.16 14.97 -12.59
N SER A 51 -23.91 14.31 -13.47
CA SER A 51 -23.64 14.32 -14.91
C SER A 51 -23.71 15.72 -15.53
N LYS A 52 -24.45 16.65 -14.92
CA LYS A 52 -24.54 18.04 -15.39
C LYS A 52 -23.33 18.89 -15.03
N PHE A 53 -22.57 18.54 -13.99
CA PHE A 53 -21.30 19.22 -13.72
C PHE A 53 -20.28 19.00 -14.86
N ASP A 54 -20.38 17.90 -15.60
CA ASP A 54 -19.50 17.56 -16.71
C ASP A 54 -19.79 18.32 -18.01
N LEU A 55 -20.92 19.04 -18.07
CA LEU A 55 -21.36 19.71 -19.31
C LEU A 55 -20.49 20.92 -19.70
N CYS A 56 -19.62 21.40 -18.81
CA CYS A 56 -18.78 22.57 -19.06
C CYS A 56 -17.51 22.24 -19.87
N SER A 57 -17.25 23.02 -20.92
CA SER A 57 -16.03 22.97 -21.73
C SER A 57 -14.79 23.54 -20.99
N GLU A 58 -13.57 23.29 -21.49
CA GLU A 58 -12.31 23.72 -20.82
C GLU A 58 -12.20 25.23 -20.60
N ASP A 59 -12.82 26.02 -21.48
CA ASP A 59 -12.77 27.49 -21.44
C ASP A 59 -14.00 28.09 -20.73
N ARG A 60 -14.71 27.30 -19.94
CA ARG A 60 -15.97 27.71 -19.31
C ARG A 60 -16.02 27.24 -17.85
N VAL A 61 -16.56 28.10 -16.99
CA VAL A 61 -16.80 27.83 -15.58
C VAL A 61 -18.30 27.65 -15.38
N CYS A 62 -18.68 26.53 -14.78
CA CYS A 62 -20.06 26.26 -14.39
C CYS A 62 -20.30 26.88 -13.01
N TYR A 63 -21.21 27.84 -12.94
CA TYR A 63 -21.76 28.35 -11.70
C TYR A 63 -23.08 27.63 -11.41
N VAL A 64 -23.11 26.88 -10.32
CA VAL A 64 -24.26 26.08 -9.90
C VAL A 64 -24.83 26.65 -8.62
N ARG A 65 -26.13 26.94 -8.64
CA ARG A 65 -26.90 27.40 -7.50
C ARG A 65 -27.92 26.33 -7.14
N ILE A 66 -27.81 25.79 -5.92
CA ILE A 66 -28.70 24.77 -5.39
C ILE A 66 -29.46 25.37 -4.21
N THR A 67 -30.75 25.57 -4.37
CA THR A 67 -31.64 26.00 -3.28
C THR A 67 -32.20 24.76 -2.60
N VAL A 68 -31.97 24.60 -1.30
CA VAL A 68 -32.36 23.41 -0.54
C VAL A 68 -33.55 23.74 0.35
N SER A 69 -34.72 23.24 -0.02
CA SER A 69 -35.99 23.36 0.72
C SER A 69 -36.30 24.79 1.18
N ASP A 70 -35.91 25.78 0.37
CA ASP A 70 -35.99 27.23 0.64
C ASP A 70 -35.36 27.71 1.97
N LYS A 71 -34.52 26.87 2.60
CA LYS A 71 -33.84 27.19 3.87
C LYS A 71 -32.48 27.83 3.65
N TYR A 72 -31.72 27.30 2.70
CA TYR A 72 -30.35 27.74 2.41
C TYR A 72 -30.00 27.51 0.94
N VAL A 73 -28.96 28.20 0.50
CA VAL A 73 -28.44 28.13 -0.86
C VAL A 73 -27.01 27.62 -0.82
N LEU A 74 -26.73 26.59 -1.60
CA LEU A 74 -25.37 26.16 -1.88
C LEU A 74 -24.94 26.73 -3.23
N ARG A 75 -23.77 27.37 -3.27
CA ARG A 75 -23.13 27.79 -4.52
C ARG A 75 -21.93 26.92 -4.77
N VAL A 76 -21.77 26.49 -6.02
CA VAL A 76 -20.67 25.64 -6.47
C VAL A 76 -20.13 26.24 -7.75
N LEU A 77 -18.81 26.45 -7.81
CA LEU A 77 -18.11 26.74 -9.06
C LEU A 77 -17.39 25.48 -9.51
N THR A 78 -17.63 25.05 -10.74
CA THR A 78 -16.96 23.89 -11.33
C THR A 78 -16.29 24.23 -12.65
N VAL A 79 -15.22 23.49 -12.94
CA VAL A 79 -14.57 23.42 -14.24
C VAL A 79 -14.59 21.95 -14.63
N ARG A 80 -15.43 21.59 -15.61
CA ARG A 80 -15.84 20.19 -15.83
C ARG A 80 -16.38 19.58 -14.51
N ASP A 81 -15.99 18.35 -14.23
CA ASP A 81 -16.28 17.57 -13.02
C ASP A 81 -15.47 17.99 -11.77
N VAL A 82 -14.66 19.06 -11.84
CA VAL A 82 -13.86 19.59 -10.73
C VAL A 82 -14.56 20.76 -10.06
N ILE A 83 -14.89 20.60 -8.79
CA ILE A 83 -15.35 21.67 -7.90
C ILE A 83 -14.16 22.53 -7.47
N VAL A 84 -14.20 23.80 -7.86
CA VAL A 84 -13.16 24.80 -7.56
C VAL A 84 -13.49 25.56 -6.27
N ALA A 85 -14.76 25.90 -6.08
CA ALA A 85 -15.21 26.66 -4.93
C ALA A 85 -16.62 26.24 -4.52
N THR A 86 -16.89 26.25 -3.22
CA THR A 86 -18.21 25.98 -2.64
C THR A 86 -18.51 26.93 -1.49
N SER A 87 -19.76 27.36 -1.38
CA SER A 87 -20.27 28.10 -0.24
C SER A 87 -21.68 27.67 0.12
N LYS A 88 -22.03 27.84 1.40
CA LYS A 88 -23.39 27.72 1.93
C LYS A 88 -23.81 29.07 2.47
N GLU A 89 -24.99 29.51 2.02
CA GLU A 89 -25.61 30.77 2.40
C GLU A 89 -26.94 30.51 3.10
N VAL A 90 -27.16 31.17 4.23
CA VAL A 90 -28.45 31.20 4.92
C VAL A 90 -28.92 32.65 4.94
N GLY A 91 -30.05 32.92 4.27
CA GLY A 91 -30.46 34.29 3.96
C GLY A 91 -29.46 34.96 3.01
N GLU A 92 -28.94 36.12 3.41
CA GLU A 92 -27.97 36.91 2.62
C GLU A 92 -26.52 36.77 3.10
N LYS A 93 -26.23 35.85 4.02
CA LYS A 93 -24.90 35.68 4.61
C LYS A 93 -24.29 34.33 4.23
N VAL A 94 -23.02 34.36 3.82
CA VAL A 94 -22.19 33.16 3.67
C VAL A 94 -21.85 32.64 5.06
N GLU A 95 -22.36 31.45 5.39
CA GLU A 95 -22.17 30.82 6.70
C GLU A 95 -20.87 30.00 6.72
N VAL A 96 -20.66 29.19 5.67
CA VAL A 96 -19.45 28.37 5.49
C VAL A 96 -19.02 28.37 4.03
N ALA A 97 -17.72 28.22 3.81
CA ALA A 97 -17.09 28.14 2.49
C ALA A 97 -16.05 27.01 2.48
N GLY A 98 -15.65 26.55 1.29
CA GLY A 98 -14.60 25.54 1.14
C GLY A 98 -15.07 24.13 1.49
N LEU A 99 -14.18 23.31 2.05
CA LEU A 99 -14.43 21.90 2.37
C LEU A 99 -15.72 21.69 3.20
N LYS A 100 -15.99 22.59 4.15
CA LYS A 100 -17.21 22.52 4.99
C LYS A 100 -18.49 22.73 4.18
N ALA A 101 -18.49 23.67 3.24
CA ALA A 101 -19.63 23.90 2.35
C ALA A 101 -19.82 22.74 1.37
N PHE A 102 -18.73 22.10 0.95
CA PHE A 102 -18.78 20.89 0.13
C PHE A 102 -19.38 19.69 0.89
N GLU A 103 -19.11 19.52 2.19
CA GLU A 103 -19.80 18.48 2.99
C GLU A 103 -21.32 18.70 3.06
N GLU A 104 -21.74 19.95 3.27
CA GLU A 104 -23.16 20.34 3.24
C GLU A 104 -23.80 20.05 1.89
N LEU A 105 -23.05 20.25 0.79
CA LEU A 105 -23.46 19.86 -0.55
C LEU A 105 -23.64 18.35 -0.70
N GLU A 106 -22.67 17.54 -0.29
CA GLU A 106 -22.80 16.07 -0.34
C GLU A 106 -24.01 15.58 0.45
N ASN A 107 -24.21 16.12 1.66
CA ASN A 107 -25.33 15.76 2.52
C ASN A 107 -26.67 16.19 1.89
N ALA A 108 -26.73 17.39 1.31
CA ALA A 108 -27.92 17.88 0.65
C ALA A 108 -28.32 16.99 -0.55
N LEU A 109 -27.33 16.58 -1.35
CA LEU A 109 -27.53 15.76 -2.56
C LEU A 109 -27.89 14.30 -2.25
N LYS A 110 -27.41 13.73 -1.14
CA LYS A 110 -27.71 12.35 -0.72
C LYS A 110 -29.02 12.22 0.07
N GLY A 111 -29.55 13.32 0.61
CA GLY A 111 -30.78 13.33 1.42
C GLY A 111 -32.08 13.39 0.58
N ASP A 112 -33.22 13.31 1.28
CA ASP A 112 -34.57 13.48 0.70
C ASP A 112 -34.99 14.96 0.58
N ASN A 113 -34.03 15.87 0.47
CA ASN A 113 -34.32 17.30 0.39
C ASN A 113 -34.99 17.64 -0.93
N VAL A 114 -35.99 18.53 -0.91
CA VAL A 114 -36.47 19.17 -2.14
C VAL A 114 -35.43 20.22 -2.53
N ILE A 115 -34.89 20.10 -3.74
CA ILE A 115 -33.87 21.01 -4.26
C ILE A 115 -34.30 21.63 -5.58
N LYS A 116 -33.86 22.88 -5.79
CA LYS A 116 -33.91 23.59 -7.06
C LYS A 116 -32.49 23.89 -7.50
N VAL A 117 -32.08 23.33 -8.63
CA VAL A 117 -30.75 23.46 -9.20
C VAL A 117 -30.80 24.34 -10.44
N VAL A 118 -29.97 25.36 -10.47
CA VAL A 118 -29.74 26.21 -11.63
C VAL A 118 -28.26 26.14 -11.98
N ILE A 119 -27.95 25.74 -13.21
CA ILE A 119 -26.58 25.65 -13.72
C ILE A 119 -26.42 26.69 -14.81
N GLU A 120 -25.44 27.56 -14.62
CA GLU A 120 -25.15 28.65 -15.53
C GLU A 120 -23.69 28.62 -15.93
N GLU A 121 -23.43 28.81 -17.21
CA GLU A 121 -22.10 28.81 -17.79
C GLU A 121 -21.55 30.25 -17.82
N ILE A 122 -20.29 30.40 -17.42
CA ILE A 122 -19.55 31.67 -17.39
C ILE A 122 -18.29 31.51 -18.24
N GLY A 123 -18.07 32.44 -19.16
CA GLY A 123 -16.85 32.49 -19.97
C GLY A 123 -15.62 32.92 -19.20
N VAL A 124 -14.52 32.18 -19.33
CA VAL A 124 -13.22 32.52 -18.71
C VAL A 124 -12.66 33.85 -19.21
N GLU A 125 -13.06 34.30 -20.40
CA GLU A 125 -12.73 35.62 -20.95
C GLU A 125 -13.26 36.79 -20.10
N ASN A 126 -14.25 36.52 -19.25
CA ASN A 126 -14.82 37.49 -18.32
C ASN A 126 -14.18 37.43 -16.93
N LEU A 127 -13.21 36.53 -16.74
CA LEU A 127 -12.44 36.38 -15.50
C LEU A 127 -11.05 36.99 -15.70
N GLY A 128 -10.50 37.61 -14.65
CA GLY A 128 -9.14 38.15 -14.71
C GLY A 128 -8.10 37.07 -15.04
N ALA A 129 -7.05 37.42 -15.79
CA ALA A 129 -6.04 36.46 -16.27
C ALA A 129 -5.40 35.62 -15.14
N GLU A 130 -5.20 36.23 -13.97
CA GLU A 130 -4.72 35.55 -12.76
C GLU A 130 -5.68 34.44 -12.30
N LEU A 131 -6.99 34.72 -12.26
CA LEU A 131 -8.00 33.76 -11.87
C LEU A 131 -8.14 32.63 -12.91
N VAL A 132 -8.07 32.95 -14.21
CA VAL A 132 -8.08 31.93 -15.27
C VAL A 132 -6.90 30.97 -15.13
N ASN A 133 -5.71 31.49 -14.84
CA ASN A 133 -4.54 30.65 -14.60
C ASN A 133 -4.72 29.76 -13.37
N ARG A 134 -5.25 30.29 -12.26
CA ARG A 134 -5.56 29.49 -11.05
C ARG A 134 -6.61 28.40 -11.32
N LEU A 135 -7.64 28.69 -12.12
CA LEU A 135 -8.66 27.70 -12.52
C LEU A 135 -8.08 26.58 -13.40
N ARG A 136 -7.21 26.92 -14.35
CA ARG A 136 -6.48 25.93 -15.18
C ARG A 136 -5.54 25.07 -14.32
N ASP A 137 -4.86 25.68 -13.36
CA ASP A 137 -4.03 24.98 -12.39
C ASP A 137 -4.83 24.03 -11.50
N CYS A 138 -6.00 24.47 -11.01
CA CYS A 138 -6.95 23.61 -10.30
C CYS A 138 -7.30 22.38 -11.14
N TYR A 139 -7.77 22.57 -12.37
CA TYR A 139 -8.20 21.46 -13.22
C TYR A 139 -7.07 20.46 -13.53
N SER A 140 -5.88 20.95 -13.90
CA SER A 140 -4.74 20.10 -14.20
C SER A 140 -4.25 19.26 -13.00
N LYS A 141 -4.50 19.73 -11.76
CA LYS A 141 -4.03 19.12 -10.51
C LYS A 141 -5.13 18.45 -9.67
N ALA A 142 -6.42 18.66 -9.96
CA ALA A 142 -7.53 18.46 -9.03
C ALA A 142 -7.82 17.04 -8.52
N VAL A 143 -7.23 15.97 -9.07
CA VAL A 143 -7.42 14.62 -8.51
C VAL A 143 -6.18 13.76 -8.43
N LYS A 144 -5.13 14.08 -9.18
CA LYS A 144 -3.99 13.17 -9.22
C LYS A 144 -3.14 13.21 -7.94
N ASP A 145 -3.19 14.30 -7.17
CA ASP A 145 -2.28 14.47 -6.03
C ASP A 145 -3.02 14.80 -4.71
N PHE A 146 -3.77 13.83 -4.15
CA PHE A 146 -4.13 13.87 -2.72
C PHE A 146 -2.92 14.14 -1.83
N ILE A 147 -1.77 13.61 -2.25
CA ILE A 147 -0.42 13.93 -1.77
C ILE A 147 -0.24 15.43 -1.53
N ALA A 148 -0.54 16.27 -2.52
CA ALA A 148 -0.28 17.70 -2.47
C ALA A 148 -1.17 18.43 -1.44
N ILE A 149 -2.34 17.88 -1.12
CA ILE A 149 -3.23 18.43 -0.09
C ILE A 149 -2.59 18.25 1.28
N TRP A 150 -2.15 17.03 1.60
CA TRP A 150 -1.56 16.72 2.90
C TRP A 150 -0.16 17.31 3.09
N MET A 151 0.60 17.49 2.01
CA MET A 151 1.87 18.24 2.03
C MET A 151 1.71 19.68 2.54
N ASN A 152 0.57 20.34 2.27
CA ASN A 152 0.38 21.75 2.66
C ASN A 152 -0.25 21.93 4.05
N LYS A 153 -1.09 20.99 4.49
CA LYS A 153 -1.92 21.17 5.69
C LYS A 153 -1.46 20.32 6.88
N GLY A 154 -0.67 19.27 6.63
CA GLY A 154 -0.42 18.23 7.63
C GLY A 154 -1.66 17.40 7.95
N VAL A 155 -1.48 16.27 8.64
CA VAL A 155 -2.55 15.34 9.03
C VAL A 155 -2.25 14.77 10.40
N TYR A 156 -3.24 14.72 11.30
CA TYR A 156 -3.14 14.10 12.63
C TYR A 156 -1.98 14.63 13.51
N GLY A 157 -1.63 15.92 13.38
CA GLY A 157 -0.48 16.49 14.10
C GLY A 157 0.87 16.13 13.50
N TYR A 158 0.91 15.72 12.23
CA TYR A 158 2.12 15.48 11.46
C TYR A 158 2.17 16.38 10.23
N THR A 159 3.28 17.09 10.05
CA THR A 159 3.59 17.76 8.79
C THR A 159 4.23 16.77 7.83
N VAL A 160 3.75 16.68 6.60
CA VAL A 160 4.37 15.82 5.58
C VAL A 160 5.57 16.54 4.98
N ASP A 161 6.77 15.99 5.19
CA ASP A 161 8.03 16.54 4.70
C ASP A 161 8.27 16.17 3.23
N SER A 162 8.04 14.89 2.88
CA SER A 162 8.24 14.40 1.52
C SER A 162 7.46 13.10 1.25
N VAL A 163 7.29 12.77 -0.03
CA VAL A 163 6.78 11.46 -0.44
C VAL A 163 7.93 10.46 -0.43
N LEU A 164 7.77 9.33 0.27
CA LEU A 164 8.72 8.22 0.23
C LEU A 164 8.32 7.21 -0.85
N SER A 165 7.02 6.95 -1.02
CA SER A 165 6.52 6.09 -2.10
C SER A 165 5.08 6.43 -2.46
N ASP A 166 4.83 6.57 -3.76
CA ASP A 166 3.52 6.73 -4.39
C ASP A 166 3.20 5.56 -5.35
N LYS A 167 4.01 4.49 -5.33
CA LYS A 167 3.85 3.32 -6.22
C LYS A 167 3.15 2.14 -5.56
N GLY A 168 2.89 2.23 -4.25
CA GLY A 168 2.13 1.22 -3.52
C GLY A 168 0.68 1.18 -4.01
N ALA A 169 0.12 -0.02 -4.23
CA ALA A 169 -1.25 -0.18 -4.74
C ALA A 169 -2.34 0.27 -3.76
N TYR A 170 -2.04 0.43 -2.47
CA TYR A 170 -3.06 0.61 -1.42
C TYR A 170 -2.81 1.77 -0.47
N MET A 171 -1.57 2.25 -0.39
CA MET A 171 -1.20 3.34 0.52
C MET A 171 -0.22 4.29 -0.15
N TYR A 172 -0.37 5.58 0.15
CA TYR A 172 0.66 6.59 0.02
C TYR A 172 1.58 6.51 1.23
N VAL A 173 2.89 6.62 1.01
CA VAL A 173 3.89 6.56 2.08
C VAL A 173 4.64 7.89 2.13
N PHE A 174 4.56 8.55 3.27
CA PHE A 174 5.15 9.87 3.49
C PHE A 174 6.22 9.82 4.56
N LYS A 175 7.27 10.62 4.39
CA LYS A 175 8.12 11.06 5.48
C LYS A 175 7.38 12.22 6.15
N ALA A 176 7.15 12.10 7.44
CA ALA A 176 6.39 13.09 8.19
C ALA A 176 7.13 13.47 9.48
N ARG A 177 6.80 14.65 10.01
CA ARG A 177 7.36 15.18 11.23
C ARG A 177 6.24 15.48 12.22
N ASN A 178 6.36 14.94 13.43
CA ASN A 178 5.43 15.27 14.50
C ASN A 178 5.55 16.77 14.83
N THR A 179 4.43 17.50 14.84
CA THR A 179 4.45 18.96 15.01
C THR A 179 4.81 19.40 16.43
N ALA A 180 4.56 18.57 17.44
CA ALA A 180 4.88 18.88 18.83
C ALA A 180 6.33 18.55 19.20
N MET A 181 6.85 17.42 18.71
CA MET A 181 8.17 16.89 19.10
C MET A 181 9.27 17.11 18.06
N GLY A 182 8.93 17.41 16.81
CA GLY A 182 9.90 17.55 15.71
C GLY A 182 10.53 16.23 15.24
N THR A 183 10.15 15.09 15.82
CA THR A 183 10.66 13.76 15.46
C THR A 183 10.14 13.29 14.10
N GLN A 184 10.98 12.56 13.35
CA GLN A 184 10.65 12.00 12.04
C GLN A 184 9.94 10.65 12.17
N HIS A 185 8.93 10.46 11.32
CA HIS A 185 8.06 9.29 11.27
C HIS A 185 7.70 8.93 9.83
N VAL A 186 7.19 7.72 9.64
CA VAL A 186 6.49 7.34 8.41
C VAL A 186 5.00 7.51 8.63
N LEU A 187 4.34 8.28 7.77
CA LEU A 187 2.88 8.38 7.71
C LEU A 187 2.40 7.63 6.47
N LYS A 188 1.69 6.53 6.66
CA LYS A 188 1.06 5.76 5.58
C LYS A 188 -0.42 6.12 5.53
N ILE A 189 -0.89 6.65 4.41
CA ILE A 189 -2.29 6.98 4.21
C ILE A 189 -2.88 6.01 3.20
N VAL A 190 -3.99 5.36 3.55
CA VAL A 190 -4.71 4.47 2.64
C VAL A 190 -5.22 5.27 1.45
N ARG A 191 -5.06 4.74 0.23
CA ARG A 191 -5.54 5.39 -1.00
C ARG A 191 -7.05 5.51 -1.04
N GLU A 192 -7.54 6.48 -1.80
CA GLU A 192 -8.94 6.86 -1.91
C GLU A 192 -9.81 5.72 -2.45
N ASP A 193 -9.31 4.96 -3.42
CA ASP A 193 -10.00 3.83 -4.05
C ASP A 193 -10.23 2.68 -3.07
N VAL A 194 -9.36 2.55 -2.07
CA VAL A 194 -9.52 1.60 -0.97
C VAL A 194 -10.33 2.22 0.17
N ALA A 195 -9.97 3.42 0.62
CA ALA A 195 -10.54 4.11 1.77
C ALA A 195 -12.05 4.35 1.60
N LEU A 196 -12.47 4.81 0.42
CA LEU A 196 -13.88 5.12 0.14
C LEU A 196 -14.76 3.88 -0.01
N THR A 197 -14.18 2.69 -0.23
CA THR A 197 -14.95 1.43 -0.26
C THR A 197 -15.22 0.86 1.13
N GLY A 198 -14.61 1.42 2.18
CA GLY A 198 -14.69 0.88 3.55
C GLY A 198 -13.86 -0.39 3.77
N ARG A 199 -13.18 -0.91 2.76
CA ARG A 199 -12.35 -2.14 2.84
C ARG A 199 -10.94 -1.90 3.39
N TYR A 200 -10.65 -0.69 3.87
CA TYR A 200 -9.32 -0.33 4.37
C TYR A 200 -8.92 -1.08 5.65
N MET A 201 -9.90 -1.61 6.42
CA MET A 201 -9.62 -2.41 7.63
C MET A 201 -8.78 -3.66 7.35
N ASP A 202 -8.90 -4.22 6.15
CA ASP A 202 -8.11 -5.38 5.75
C ASP A 202 -6.61 -5.05 5.63
N TYR A 203 -6.29 -3.82 5.27
CA TYR A 203 -4.91 -3.34 5.16
C TYR A 203 -4.37 -2.87 6.51
N LEU A 204 -5.22 -2.29 7.36
CA LEU A 204 -4.84 -1.87 8.71
C LEU A 204 -4.61 -3.05 9.66
N ARG A 205 -5.25 -4.20 9.41
CA ARG A 205 -5.10 -5.42 10.24
C ARG A 205 -3.65 -5.89 10.35
N GLY A 206 -2.85 -5.76 9.29
CA GLY A 206 -1.43 -6.14 9.31
C GLY A 206 -0.63 -5.37 10.35
N TYR A 207 -0.88 -4.07 10.49
CA TYR A 207 -0.22 -3.24 11.50
C TYR A 207 -0.69 -3.58 12.92
N ALA A 208 -1.98 -3.91 13.08
CA ALA A 208 -2.48 -4.40 14.37
C ALA A 208 -1.82 -5.74 14.75
N GLN A 209 -1.59 -6.64 13.78
CA GLN A 209 -0.85 -7.89 13.99
C GLN A 209 0.61 -7.63 14.38
N ALA A 210 1.30 -6.69 13.74
CA ALA A 210 2.64 -6.28 14.13
C ALA A 210 2.68 -5.75 15.58
N PHE A 211 1.71 -4.92 15.96
CA PHE A 211 1.58 -4.41 17.32
C PHE A 211 1.35 -5.54 18.35
N LEU A 212 0.52 -6.54 18.01
CA LEU A 212 0.32 -7.71 18.86
C LEU A 212 1.62 -8.50 19.04
N ALA A 213 2.37 -8.76 17.98
CA ALA A 213 3.66 -9.46 18.05
C ALA A 213 4.69 -8.72 18.91
N LEU A 214 4.71 -7.38 18.85
CA LEU A 214 5.56 -6.53 19.69
C LEU A 214 5.18 -6.55 21.18
N SER A 215 3.92 -6.85 21.49
CA SER A 215 3.37 -6.84 22.85
C SER A 215 3.51 -8.18 23.58
N VAL A 216 4.04 -9.21 22.92
CA VAL A 216 4.20 -10.56 23.49
C VAL A 216 5.22 -10.55 24.62
N MET A 217 4.83 -11.10 25.77
CA MET A 217 5.73 -11.27 26.91
C MET A 217 6.46 -12.61 26.82
N GLN A 218 7.66 -12.68 27.40
CA GLN A 218 8.46 -13.91 27.41
C GLN A 218 7.69 -15.11 27.99
N LYS A 219 6.92 -14.91 29.06
CA LYS A 219 6.11 -15.98 29.69
C LYS A 219 5.02 -16.52 28.77
N ASP A 220 4.39 -15.65 27.97
CA ASP A 220 3.38 -16.08 26.99
C ASP A 220 4.04 -16.95 25.92
N LEU A 221 5.24 -16.55 25.50
CA LEU A 221 6.02 -17.29 24.52
C LEU A 221 6.50 -18.64 25.03
N GLU A 222 6.98 -18.72 26.27
CA GLU A 222 7.35 -19.98 26.94
C GLU A 222 6.17 -20.97 26.92
N MET A 223 4.98 -20.51 27.29
CA MET A 223 3.75 -21.31 27.28
C MET A 223 3.37 -21.79 25.88
N LEU A 224 3.39 -20.90 24.89
CA LEU A 224 3.04 -21.23 23.50
C LEU A 224 4.03 -22.22 22.87
N LEU A 225 5.32 -22.08 23.18
CA LEU A 225 6.37 -22.97 22.68
C LEU A 225 6.35 -24.32 23.41
N SER A 226 6.07 -24.36 24.72
CA SER A 226 6.00 -25.61 25.47
C SER A 226 4.89 -26.53 24.97
N VAL A 227 3.74 -25.97 24.57
CA VAL A 227 2.64 -26.73 23.94
C VAL A 227 3.08 -27.38 22.62
N ARG A 228 4.05 -26.79 21.92
CA ARG A 228 4.65 -27.33 20.69
C ARG A 228 5.86 -28.24 20.95
N GLY A 229 6.19 -28.52 22.21
CA GLY A 229 7.36 -29.33 22.60
C GLY A 229 8.70 -28.62 22.38
N LEU A 230 8.71 -27.28 22.32
CA LEU A 230 9.91 -26.47 22.10
C LEU A 230 10.46 -25.90 23.42
N ASN A 231 11.78 -25.73 23.49
CA ASN A 231 12.54 -25.38 24.71
C ASN A 231 12.30 -23.93 25.18
N GLU A 232 12.18 -23.69 26.49
CA GLU A 232 12.10 -22.37 27.13
C GLU A 232 13.24 -21.41 26.72
N ARG A 233 14.47 -21.89 26.55
CA ARG A 233 15.60 -21.07 26.07
C ARG A 233 15.36 -20.47 24.68
N LEU A 234 14.50 -21.10 23.87
CA LEU A 234 14.11 -20.54 22.58
C LEU A 234 13.20 -19.32 22.77
N ALA A 235 12.31 -19.32 23.76
CA ALA A 235 11.46 -18.17 24.09
C ALA A 235 12.31 -16.95 24.48
N GLU A 236 13.28 -17.14 25.38
CA GLU A 236 14.23 -16.11 25.80
C GLU A 236 15.00 -15.48 24.63
N ARG A 237 15.30 -16.28 23.60
CA ARG A 237 15.96 -15.80 22.38
C ARG A 237 14.98 -15.06 21.47
N LEU A 238 13.83 -15.66 21.19
CA LEU A 238 12.85 -15.14 20.24
C LEU A 238 12.25 -13.80 20.69
N VAL A 239 11.99 -13.61 21.99
CA VAL A 239 11.42 -12.35 22.50
C VAL A 239 12.33 -11.13 22.23
N LYS A 240 13.64 -11.35 22.09
CA LYS A 240 14.60 -10.27 21.77
C LYS A 240 14.41 -9.74 20.35
N PHE A 241 13.91 -10.54 19.42
CA PHE A 241 13.67 -10.13 18.04
C PHE A 241 12.46 -9.22 17.86
N ARG A 242 11.73 -8.86 18.93
CA ARG A 242 10.76 -7.76 18.88
C ARG A 242 11.41 -6.46 18.37
N LYS A 243 12.71 -6.23 18.65
CA LYS A 243 13.45 -5.06 18.16
C LYS A 243 13.57 -5.04 16.64
N ASN A 244 13.39 -6.19 15.98
CA ASN A 244 13.49 -6.40 14.55
C ASN A 244 12.12 -6.38 13.84
N ILE A 245 11.08 -5.85 14.49
CA ILE A 245 9.76 -5.57 13.89
C ILE A 245 9.56 -4.05 13.95
N VAL A 246 9.12 -3.44 12.84
CA VAL A 246 8.82 -2.00 12.82
C VAL A 246 7.65 -1.71 13.76
N LEU A 247 7.81 -0.70 14.62
CA LEU A 247 6.78 -0.27 15.57
C LEU A 247 5.69 0.57 14.89
N PRO A 248 4.43 0.10 14.85
CA PRO A 248 3.30 0.96 14.56
C PRO A 248 3.02 1.79 15.82
N MET A 249 3.16 3.11 15.71
CA MET A 249 2.92 4.06 16.79
C MET A 249 1.45 4.46 16.89
N ALA A 250 0.75 4.51 15.76
CA ALA A 250 -0.68 4.78 15.72
C ALA A 250 -1.31 4.08 14.51
N ILE A 251 -2.52 3.54 14.70
CA ILE A 251 -3.38 3.05 13.64
C ILE A 251 -4.66 3.86 13.71
N ILE A 252 -4.96 4.59 12.65
CA ILE A 252 -6.03 5.59 12.62
C ILE A 252 -7.17 5.07 11.76
N VAL A 253 -8.30 4.82 12.41
CA VAL A 253 -9.54 4.30 11.82
C VAL A 253 -10.61 5.38 11.98
N PRO A 254 -10.99 6.11 10.91
CA PRO A 254 -11.97 7.18 11.01
C PRO A 254 -13.39 6.62 11.22
N ASN A 255 -14.26 7.41 11.86
CA ASN A 255 -15.66 7.07 12.08
C ASN A 255 -16.45 6.91 10.76
N ASN A 256 -17.44 6.02 10.76
CA ASN A 256 -18.22 5.62 9.57
C ASN A 256 -18.73 6.80 8.71
N GLY A 257 -18.62 6.62 7.40
CA GLY A 257 -19.13 7.53 6.35
C GLY A 257 -18.08 7.81 5.28
N ALA A 258 -18.22 7.18 4.11
CA ALA A 258 -17.34 7.40 2.97
C ALA A 258 -17.72 8.70 2.26
N SER A 259 -16.96 9.76 2.51
CA SER A 259 -17.04 11.02 1.78
C SER A 259 -15.63 11.51 1.48
N ILE A 260 -15.47 12.23 0.37
CA ILE A 260 -14.16 12.72 -0.06
C ILE A 260 -13.62 13.76 0.94
N THR A 261 -14.47 14.57 1.56
CA THR A 261 -14.03 15.52 2.59
C THR A 261 -13.55 14.82 3.85
N LYS A 262 -14.28 13.80 4.33
CA LYS A 262 -13.84 12.99 5.46
C LYS A 262 -12.51 12.32 5.17
N TYR A 263 -12.33 11.80 3.95
CA TYR A 263 -11.07 11.23 3.52
C TYR A 263 -9.93 12.25 3.52
N ILE A 264 -10.14 13.46 2.99
CA ILE A 264 -9.11 14.50 2.96
C ILE A 264 -8.72 14.94 4.38
N THR A 265 -9.70 15.13 5.26
CA THR A 265 -9.51 15.71 6.60
C THR A 265 -9.14 14.68 7.67
N SER A 266 -9.58 13.44 7.51
CA SER A 266 -9.37 12.33 8.43
C SER A 266 -9.21 11.01 7.67
N PRO A 267 -8.14 10.86 6.86
CA PRO A 267 -7.90 9.65 6.10
C PRO A 267 -7.55 8.46 7.02
N PRO A 268 -7.93 7.21 6.68
CA PRO A 268 -7.36 6.04 7.36
C PRO A 268 -5.84 6.02 7.18
N ALA A 269 -5.11 5.88 8.28
CA ALA A 269 -3.66 6.04 8.25
C ALA A 269 -2.94 5.20 9.31
N VAL A 270 -1.63 5.01 9.12
CA VAL A 270 -0.72 4.40 10.09
C VAL A 270 0.47 5.31 10.28
N VAL A 271 0.90 5.49 11.52
CA VAL A 271 2.16 6.16 11.87
C VAL A 271 3.13 5.12 12.38
N GLU A 272 4.35 5.12 11.84
CA GLU A 272 5.43 4.21 12.21
C GLU A 272 6.74 4.96 12.44
N GLU A 273 7.68 4.31 13.12
CA GLU A 273 9.06 4.77 13.21
C GLU A 273 9.74 4.88 11.82
N TYR A 274 10.60 5.88 11.65
CA TYR A 274 11.27 6.16 10.39
C TYR A 274 12.64 5.47 10.26
N GLY A 275 12.74 4.54 9.30
CA GLY A 275 14.00 3.92 8.90
C GLY A 275 14.87 4.88 8.09
N SER A 276 15.87 5.47 8.74
CA SER A 276 16.73 6.52 8.15
C SER A 276 17.56 6.08 6.94
N LEU A 277 17.72 4.76 6.74
CA LEU A 277 18.48 4.18 5.62
C LEU A 277 17.58 3.55 4.55
N GLY A 278 16.26 3.74 4.65
CA GLY A 278 15.30 3.23 3.67
C GLY A 278 15.04 1.72 3.77
N ASP A 279 14.56 1.14 2.68
CA ASP A 279 14.26 -0.29 2.58
C ASP A 279 15.43 -1.08 1.94
N LEU A 280 15.46 -2.39 2.16
CA LEU A 280 16.53 -3.27 1.69
C LEU A 280 16.59 -3.36 0.15
N GLU A 281 15.48 -3.19 -0.56
CA GLU A 281 15.49 -3.18 -2.03
C GLU A 281 16.29 -1.98 -2.55
N SER A 282 15.97 -0.80 -2.04
CA SER A 282 16.68 0.45 -2.35
C SER A 282 18.15 0.35 -1.95
N TYR A 283 18.45 -0.16 -0.75
CA TYR A 283 19.82 -0.35 -0.25
C TYR A 283 20.68 -1.24 -1.16
N VAL A 284 20.12 -2.34 -1.68
CA VAL A 284 20.81 -3.25 -2.61
C VAL A 284 20.94 -2.62 -4.02
N LYS A 285 19.92 -1.89 -4.50
CA LYS A 285 19.93 -1.27 -5.85
C LYS A 285 20.86 -0.08 -5.99
N GLU A 286 21.14 0.65 -4.91
CA GLU A 286 22.06 1.79 -4.90
C GLU A 286 23.55 1.41 -5.08
N GLY A 287 23.83 0.19 -5.57
CA GLY A 287 25.17 -0.26 -5.94
C GLY A 287 26.02 -0.76 -4.77
N ARG A 288 25.45 -0.83 -3.56
CA ARG A 288 26.12 -1.41 -2.40
C ARG A 288 26.00 -2.94 -2.47
N ARG A 289 27.12 -3.61 -2.70
CA ARG A 289 27.17 -5.08 -2.56
C ARG A 289 27.08 -5.42 -1.08
N VAL A 290 26.00 -6.10 -0.70
CA VAL A 290 25.85 -6.68 0.63
C VAL A 290 26.90 -7.78 0.77
N SER A 291 27.76 -7.67 1.78
CA SER A 291 28.76 -8.70 2.05
C SER A 291 28.11 -9.99 2.56
N TYR A 292 28.82 -11.12 2.52
CA TYR A 292 28.31 -12.36 3.10
C TYR A 292 27.92 -12.20 4.58
N GLU A 293 28.78 -11.58 5.39
CA GLU A 293 28.53 -11.38 6.81
C GLU A 293 27.31 -10.49 7.06
N GLU A 294 27.19 -9.39 6.31
CA GLU A 294 26.03 -8.48 6.37
C GLU A 294 24.74 -9.20 5.94
N GLY A 295 24.80 -10.03 4.89
CA GLY A 295 23.69 -10.85 4.45
C GLY A 295 23.25 -11.88 5.50
N MET A 296 24.20 -12.48 6.23
CA MET A 296 23.88 -13.39 7.34
C MET A 296 23.30 -12.64 8.55
N TYR A 297 23.77 -11.43 8.82
CA TYR A 297 23.17 -10.55 9.83
C TYR A 297 21.71 -10.25 9.50
N ILE A 298 21.41 -9.87 8.25
CA ILE A 298 20.03 -9.65 7.78
C ILE A 298 19.21 -10.95 7.87
N PHE A 299 19.75 -12.06 7.36
CA PHE A 299 19.06 -13.35 7.35
C PHE A 299 18.68 -13.81 8.76
N TYR A 300 19.62 -13.75 9.70
CA TYR A 300 19.40 -14.18 11.07
C TYR A 300 18.35 -13.33 11.79
N HIS A 301 18.43 -12.01 11.68
CA HIS A 301 17.51 -11.10 12.38
C HIS A 301 16.10 -11.10 11.80
N ILE A 302 15.95 -11.16 10.47
CA ILE A 302 14.63 -11.28 9.84
C ILE A 302 14.00 -12.63 10.14
N THR A 303 14.77 -13.72 10.07
CA THR A 303 14.26 -15.05 10.42
C THR A 303 13.83 -15.09 11.89
N GLY A 304 14.60 -14.50 12.81
CA GLY A 304 14.24 -14.42 14.23
C GLY A 304 12.96 -13.62 14.49
N ALA A 305 12.77 -12.48 13.80
CA ALA A 305 11.55 -11.69 13.89
C ALA A 305 10.32 -12.46 13.39
N VAL A 306 10.43 -13.16 12.27
CA VAL A 306 9.33 -13.95 11.70
C VAL A 306 9.07 -15.21 12.53
N ALA A 307 10.10 -15.83 13.11
CA ALA A 307 9.94 -16.92 14.08
C ALA A 307 9.17 -16.46 15.32
N LEU A 308 9.44 -15.24 15.83
CA LEU A 308 8.64 -14.63 16.89
C LEU A 308 7.18 -14.46 16.46
N THR A 309 6.89 -13.96 15.26
CA THR A 309 5.48 -13.76 14.85
C THR A 309 4.74 -15.09 14.63
N HIS A 310 5.42 -16.11 14.08
CA HIS A 310 4.86 -17.46 13.92
C HIS A 310 4.57 -18.16 15.26
N SER A 311 5.37 -17.87 16.29
CA SER A 311 5.15 -18.41 17.64
C SER A 311 3.82 -17.96 18.23
N VAL A 312 3.34 -16.78 17.84
CA VAL A 312 2.04 -16.20 18.25
C VAL A 312 0.98 -16.24 17.13
N ALA A 313 1.17 -17.16 16.17
CA ALA A 313 0.24 -17.45 15.10
C ALA A 313 -0.05 -16.30 14.11
N ILE A 314 0.97 -15.47 13.86
CA ILE A 314 0.92 -14.36 12.91
C ILE A 314 1.93 -14.62 11.78
N PRO A 315 1.49 -15.11 10.61
CA PRO A 315 2.34 -15.12 9.43
C PRO A 315 2.40 -13.71 8.81
N HIS A 316 3.48 -13.43 8.10
CA HIS A 316 3.69 -12.17 7.40
C HIS A 316 3.02 -12.17 6.02
N LEU A 317 3.27 -13.19 5.20
CA LEU A 317 2.74 -13.45 3.86
C LEU A 317 3.04 -12.39 2.77
N ASP A 318 4.04 -11.54 2.99
CA ASP A 318 4.52 -10.57 2.00
C ASP A 318 5.99 -10.19 2.27
N ILE A 319 6.81 -11.16 2.68
CA ILE A 319 8.23 -10.91 2.96
C ILE A 319 8.95 -10.68 1.63
N LYS A 320 9.60 -9.51 1.53
CA LYS A 320 10.39 -9.08 0.39
C LYS A 320 11.34 -7.96 0.82
N PRO A 321 12.39 -7.65 0.05
CA PRO A 321 13.34 -6.59 0.39
C PRO A 321 12.68 -5.23 0.69
N ARG A 322 11.64 -4.84 -0.06
CA ARG A 322 10.92 -3.58 0.16
C ARG A 322 10.21 -3.47 1.51
N ASN A 323 9.93 -4.61 2.14
CA ASN A 323 9.26 -4.69 3.44
C ASN A 323 10.27 -4.90 4.58
N ILE A 324 11.58 -4.89 4.29
CA ILE A 324 12.65 -4.91 5.27
C ILE A 324 13.25 -3.50 5.34
N ILE A 325 13.17 -2.87 6.49
CA ILE A 325 13.54 -1.47 6.73
C ILE A 325 14.83 -1.40 7.55
N LEU A 326 15.72 -0.47 7.17
CA LEU A 326 17.03 -0.27 7.79
C LEU A 326 17.01 0.99 8.67
N PHE A 327 17.31 0.82 9.95
CA PHE A 327 17.35 1.89 10.95
C PHE A 327 18.80 2.13 11.34
N GLY A 328 19.34 3.30 10.99
CA GLY A 328 20.72 3.66 11.34
C GLY A 328 20.97 3.55 12.84
N ASP A 329 21.99 2.78 13.21
CA ASP A 329 22.38 2.49 14.59
C ASP A 329 23.87 2.19 14.63
N SER A 330 24.66 3.13 15.16
CA SER A 330 26.12 2.99 15.24
C SER A 330 26.58 1.90 16.21
N ALA A 331 25.70 1.37 17.07
CA ALA A 331 26.02 0.26 17.96
C ALA A 331 25.93 -1.11 17.27
N GLU A 332 25.23 -1.21 16.15
CA GLU A 332 25.08 -2.45 15.38
C GLU A 332 26.28 -2.63 14.43
N PRO A 333 26.67 -3.89 14.11
CA PRO A 333 27.92 -4.19 13.39
C PRO A 333 28.01 -3.58 11.99
N PHE A 334 26.87 -3.38 11.33
CA PHE A 334 26.77 -2.78 10.00
C PHE A 334 26.26 -1.34 10.02
N GLY A 335 26.21 -0.72 11.21
CA GLY A 335 25.70 0.64 11.38
C GLY A 335 24.17 0.74 11.28
N TYR A 336 23.44 -0.38 11.36
CA TYR A 336 21.98 -0.39 11.36
C TYR A 336 21.35 -1.62 12.02
N THR A 337 20.15 -1.41 12.56
CA THR A 337 19.19 -2.49 12.89
C THR A 337 18.31 -2.76 11.69
N VAL A 338 18.10 -4.04 11.37
CA VAL A 338 17.15 -4.48 10.34
C VAL A 338 15.79 -4.80 10.97
N LYS A 339 14.69 -4.31 10.37
CA LYS A 339 13.33 -4.58 10.86
C LYS A 339 12.36 -4.99 9.76
N ILE A 340 11.48 -5.95 10.03
CA ILE A 340 10.40 -6.36 9.11
C ILE A 340 9.16 -5.45 9.28
N ASN A 341 8.49 -5.12 8.17
CA ASN A 341 7.33 -4.23 8.10
C ASN A 341 6.25 -4.76 7.13
N ASP A 342 5.05 -4.18 7.15
CA ASP A 342 3.97 -4.41 6.16
C ASP A 342 3.43 -5.86 6.12
N PHE A 343 3.03 -6.37 7.29
CA PHE A 343 2.29 -7.63 7.42
C PHE A 343 1.02 -7.63 6.54
N SER A 344 0.68 -8.79 5.98
CA SER A 344 -0.42 -8.94 5.02
C SER A 344 -1.81 -8.62 5.61
N GLY A 345 -2.03 -8.85 6.91
CA GLY A 345 -3.35 -8.72 7.52
C GLY A 345 -4.36 -9.78 7.04
N SER A 346 -3.89 -10.84 6.38
CA SER A 346 -4.76 -11.90 5.85
C SER A 346 -5.51 -12.64 6.96
N LEU A 347 -6.71 -13.12 6.63
CA LEU A 347 -7.52 -13.94 7.53
C LEU A 347 -7.19 -15.42 7.34
N ASN A 348 -7.04 -16.11 8.46
CA ASN A 348 -6.96 -17.57 8.47
C ASN A 348 -8.35 -18.15 8.21
N ILE A 349 -8.44 -19.02 7.20
CA ILE A 349 -9.60 -19.86 6.97
C ILE A 349 -9.30 -21.27 7.50
N PRO A 350 -10.06 -21.75 8.51
CA PRO A 350 -9.85 -23.08 9.09
C PRO A 350 -9.78 -24.18 8.02
N GLY A 351 -8.73 -25.00 8.09
CA GLY A 351 -8.48 -26.10 7.16
C GLY A 351 -7.93 -25.68 5.79
N ARG A 352 -7.79 -24.38 5.49
CA ARG A 352 -7.20 -23.89 4.23
C ARG A 352 -5.94 -23.03 4.42
N GLY A 353 -5.80 -22.35 5.55
CA GLY A 353 -4.70 -21.41 5.81
C GLY A 353 -5.12 -19.97 5.54
N TRP A 354 -4.15 -19.08 5.36
CA TRP A 354 -4.38 -17.65 5.19
C TRP A 354 -4.59 -17.29 3.73
N GLU A 355 -5.70 -16.62 3.44
CA GLU A 355 -6.02 -16.16 2.09
C GLU A 355 -4.95 -15.20 1.57
N LEU A 356 -4.35 -15.48 0.41
CA LEU A 356 -3.40 -14.58 -0.21
C LEU A 356 -4.13 -13.41 -0.87
N ARG A 357 -3.93 -12.21 -0.31
CA ARG A 357 -4.54 -10.97 -0.82
C ARG A 357 -3.57 -10.10 -1.61
N ARG A 358 -2.29 -10.25 -1.30
CA ARG A 358 -1.17 -9.53 -1.92
C ARG A 358 -0.14 -10.57 -2.32
N ILE A 359 0.24 -10.57 -3.59
CA ILE A 359 1.22 -11.52 -4.11
C ILE A 359 2.28 -10.73 -4.86
N THR A 360 3.53 -10.84 -4.41
CA THR A 360 4.69 -10.32 -5.14
C THR A 360 5.34 -11.49 -5.88
N PRO A 361 5.23 -11.59 -7.22
CA PRO A 361 5.60 -12.80 -7.97
C PRO A 361 7.03 -13.30 -7.69
N ALA A 362 7.97 -12.40 -7.46
CA ALA A 362 9.38 -12.74 -7.22
C ALA A 362 9.65 -13.51 -5.91
N TYR A 363 8.78 -13.40 -4.91
CA TYR A 363 9.03 -13.93 -3.55
C TYR A 363 7.94 -14.89 -3.08
N ALA A 364 6.91 -15.12 -3.90
CA ALA A 364 5.77 -15.95 -3.54
C ALA A 364 6.02 -17.44 -3.79
N ASP A 365 5.54 -18.29 -2.88
CA ASP A 365 5.53 -19.74 -3.09
C ASP A 365 4.56 -20.13 -4.23
N PRO A 366 5.02 -20.80 -5.31
CA PRO A 366 4.16 -21.22 -6.41
C PRO A 366 3.00 -22.12 -5.96
N LEU A 367 3.21 -22.97 -4.94
CA LEU A 367 2.13 -23.82 -4.42
C LEU A 367 1.01 -22.97 -3.81
N ALA A 368 1.37 -21.93 -3.05
CA ALA A 368 0.42 -21.01 -2.45
C ALA A 368 -0.30 -20.13 -3.51
N ILE A 369 0.38 -19.79 -4.62
CA ILE A 369 -0.28 -19.16 -5.79
C ILE A 369 -1.35 -20.10 -6.35
N ILE A 370 -1.04 -21.39 -6.52
CA ILE A 370 -2.00 -22.38 -7.02
C ILE A 370 -3.17 -22.55 -6.05
N THR A 371 -2.93 -22.66 -4.74
CA THR A 371 -4.00 -22.88 -3.75
C THR A 371 -4.82 -21.62 -3.46
N GLY A 372 -4.22 -20.44 -3.62
CA GLY A 372 -4.76 -19.16 -3.15
C GLY A 372 -4.57 -18.93 -1.64
N PHE A 373 -3.87 -19.84 -0.95
CA PHE A 373 -3.69 -19.82 0.49
C PHE A 373 -2.22 -20.04 0.86
N GLY A 374 -1.71 -19.18 1.74
CA GLY A 374 -0.41 -19.32 2.38
C GLY A 374 -0.54 -19.89 3.81
N ASP A 375 0.59 -20.34 4.34
CA ASP A 375 0.78 -20.85 5.69
C ASP A 375 2.21 -20.48 6.13
N TYR A 376 2.67 -20.86 7.32
CA TYR A 376 3.98 -20.44 7.83
C TYR A 376 5.16 -20.78 6.91
N ASP A 377 5.06 -21.85 6.14
CA ASP A 377 6.07 -22.29 5.17
C ASP A 377 6.12 -21.40 3.91
N TYR A 378 5.10 -20.56 3.67
CA TYR A 378 5.14 -19.49 2.67
C TYR A 378 6.22 -18.46 3.04
N ASP A 379 6.22 -18.01 4.29
CA ASP A 379 7.18 -17.01 4.76
C ASP A 379 8.61 -17.55 4.73
N VAL A 380 8.80 -18.84 5.00
CA VAL A 380 10.10 -19.53 4.82
C VAL A 380 10.60 -19.41 3.38
N TYR A 381 9.74 -19.67 2.40
CA TYR A 381 10.09 -19.54 0.98
C TYR A 381 10.43 -18.09 0.64
N SER A 382 9.61 -17.14 1.08
CA SER A 382 9.80 -15.72 0.83
C SER A 382 11.08 -15.17 1.46
N ILE A 383 11.45 -15.63 2.66
CA ILE A 383 12.74 -15.33 3.29
C ILE A 383 13.89 -15.82 2.42
N ALA A 384 13.86 -17.08 1.97
CA ALA A 384 14.94 -17.64 1.16
C ALA A 384 15.14 -16.86 -0.17
N MET A 385 14.05 -16.55 -0.88
CA MET A 385 14.10 -15.71 -2.09
C MET A 385 14.62 -14.30 -1.80
N THR A 386 14.22 -13.72 -0.66
CA THR A 386 14.67 -12.39 -0.22
C THR A 386 16.17 -12.37 0.02
N ILE A 387 16.71 -13.35 0.74
CA ILE A 387 18.15 -13.43 1.04
C ILE A 387 18.97 -13.72 -0.20
N ILE A 388 18.48 -14.56 -1.11
CA ILE A 388 19.14 -14.80 -2.40
C ILE A 388 19.20 -13.51 -3.21
N TYR A 389 18.10 -12.76 -3.30
CA TYR A 389 18.12 -11.44 -3.93
C TYR A 389 19.12 -10.50 -3.24
N THR A 390 19.14 -10.45 -1.91
CA THR A 390 20.04 -9.58 -1.15
C THR A 390 21.51 -9.88 -1.44
N LEU A 391 21.88 -11.17 -1.52
CA LEU A 391 23.26 -11.59 -1.75
C LEU A 391 23.70 -11.50 -3.22
N THR A 392 22.76 -11.62 -4.17
CA THR A 392 23.08 -11.65 -5.62
C THR A 392 22.71 -10.37 -6.36
N SER A 393 21.93 -9.49 -5.74
CA SER A 393 21.26 -8.34 -6.36
C SER A 393 20.39 -8.72 -7.57
N SER A 394 20.03 -10.00 -7.73
CA SER A 394 19.34 -10.55 -8.88
C SER A 394 18.19 -11.46 -8.47
N ILE A 395 17.09 -11.40 -9.21
CA ILE A 395 15.95 -12.30 -9.01
C ILE A 395 16.13 -13.52 -9.92
N PRO A 396 16.08 -14.75 -9.38
CA PRO A 396 16.14 -15.97 -10.20
C PRO A 396 14.99 -16.01 -11.23
N LYS A 397 15.34 -15.76 -12.51
CA LYS A 397 14.35 -15.53 -13.58
C LYS A 397 13.41 -16.71 -13.78
N HIS A 398 13.87 -17.96 -13.69
CA HIS A 398 13.03 -19.14 -13.86
C HIS A 398 11.91 -19.22 -12.82
N ARG A 399 12.19 -18.86 -11.56
CA ARG A 399 11.17 -18.81 -10.49
C ARG A 399 10.19 -17.67 -10.70
N LEU A 400 10.69 -16.48 -11.03
CA LEU A 400 9.84 -15.34 -11.34
C LEU A 400 8.93 -15.63 -12.54
N TYR A 401 9.45 -16.26 -13.59
CA TYR A 401 8.70 -16.61 -14.80
C TYR A 401 7.57 -17.60 -14.49
N LEU A 402 7.87 -18.67 -13.74
CA LEU A 402 6.88 -19.64 -13.27
C LEU A 402 5.74 -18.94 -12.50
N ASN A 403 6.08 -18.08 -11.54
CA ASN A 403 5.10 -17.40 -10.72
C ASN A 403 4.26 -16.40 -11.52
N THR A 404 4.86 -15.65 -12.45
CA THR A 404 4.13 -14.74 -13.33
C THR A 404 3.16 -15.47 -14.24
N LEU A 405 3.55 -16.63 -14.80
CA LEU A 405 2.64 -17.46 -15.61
C LEU A 405 1.48 -18.02 -14.78
N LEU A 406 1.76 -18.56 -13.59
CA LEU A 406 0.71 -19.05 -12.69
C LEU A 406 -0.29 -17.93 -12.35
N LEU A 407 0.21 -16.73 -12.05
CA LEU A 407 -0.63 -15.58 -11.73
C LEU A 407 -1.47 -15.11 -12.92
N ASN A 408 -0.89 -15.04 -14.12
CA ASN A 408 -1.61 -14.67 -15.33
C ASN A 408 -2.68 -15.69 -15.69
N ASN A 409 -2.37 -16.99 -15.61
CA ASN A 409 -3.30 -18.05 -15.99
C ASN A 409 -4.43 -18.24 -14.96
N LEU A 410 -4.12 -18.21 -13.66
CA LEU A 410 -5.11 -18.51 -12.61
C LEU A 410 -5.93 -17.31 -12.17
N TYR A 411 -5.39 -16.09 -12.30
CA TYR A 411 -5.99 -14.87 -11.78
C TYR A 411 -6.19 -13.77 -12.84
N ASN A 412 -5.81 -14.01 -14.10
CA ASN A 412 -5.98 -13.09 -15.23
C ASN A 412 -5.41 -11.69 -14.97
N LEU A 413 -4.22 -11.62 -14.37
CA LEU A 413 -3.61 -10.35 -13.94
C LEU A 413 -2.87 -9.58 -15.05
N GLY A 414 -2.57 -10.21 -16.19
CA GLY A 414 -1.90 -9.55 -17.31
C GLY A 414 -0.51 -9.00 -16.99
N LEU A 415 0.20 -9.61 -16.03
CA LEU A 415 1.54 -9.21 -15.61
C LEU A 415 2.57 -9.41 -16.73
N PRO A 416 3.52 -8.49 -16.91
CA PRO A 416 4.57 -8.65 -17.91
C PRO A 416 5.47 -9.83 -17.55
N LEU A 417 5.75 -10.68 -18.53
CA LEU A 417 6.68 -11.79 -18.37
C LEU A 417 8.13 -11.28 -18.29
N PRO A 418 9.00 -11.89 -17.45
CA PRO A 418 10.41 -11.53 -17.41
C PRO A 418 11.07 -11.65 -18.79
N PRO A 419 11.84 -10.64 -19.24
CA PRO A 419 12.53 -10.73 -20.51
C PRO A 419 13.63 -11.79 -20.44
N LEU A 420 13.65 -12.67 -21.47
CA LEU A 420 14.67 -13.69 -21.66
C LEU A 420 15.52 -13.32 -22.88
N SER A 421 16.84 -13.32 -22.72
CA SER A 421 17.77 -13.05 -23.82
C SER A 421 18.02 -14.30 -24.68
N GLU A 422 18.56 -14.10 -25.89
CA GLU A 422 18.95 -15.19 -26.79
C GLU A 422 19.97 -16.16 -26.15
N GLU A 423 20.83 -15.66 -25.26
CA GLU A 423 21.83 -16.44 -24.54
C GLU A 423 21.24 -17.34 -23.43
N GLU A 424 19.99 -17.10 -23.02
CA GLU A 424 19.31 -17.83 -21.94
C GLU A 424 18.46 -19.00 -22.49
N GLN A 425 19.08 -19.85 -23.33
CA GLN A 425 18.38 -20.92 -24.05
C GLN A 425 17.65 -21.91 -23.12
N ASP A 426 18.27 -22.29 -22.01
CA ASP A 426 17.66 -23.19 -21.02
C ASP A 426 16.47 -22.56 -20.30
N LEU A 427 16.51 -21.24 -20.03
CA LEU A 427 15.34 -20.52 -19.50
C LEU A 427 14.20 -20.45 -20.52
N ARG A 428 14.51 -20.31 -21.82
CA ARG A 428 13.50 -20.32 -22.88
C ARG A 428 12.83 -21.68 -23.03
N ILE A 429 13.62 -22.75 -23.05
CA ILE A 429 13.10 -24.13 -23.06
C ILE A 429 12.22 -24.39 -21.83
N PHE A 430 12.68 -23.94 -20.65
CA PHE A 430 11.88 -24.02 -19.43
C PHE A 430 10.59 -23.21 -19.53
N ALA A 431 10.65 -21.98 -20.02
CA ALA A 431 9.50 -21.08 -20.19
C ALA A 431 8.43 -21.67 -21.12
N GLU A 432 8.82 -22.22 -22.27
CA GLU A 432 7.93 -22.91 -23.21
C GLU A 432 7.24 -24.10 -22.53
N LYS A 433 8.03 -24.98 -21.90
CA LYS A 433 7.52 -26.15 -21.18
C LYS A 433 6.54 -25.76 -20.08
N VAL A 434 6.87 -24.75 -19.27
CA VAL A 434 6.02 -24.27 -18.17
C VAL A 434 4.72 -23.68 -18.71
N SER A 435 4.79 -22.88 -19.78
CA SER A 435 3.63 -22.26 -20.42
C SER A 435 2.64 -23.32 -20.93
N GLU A 436 3.12 -24.29 -21.70
CA GLU A 436 2.29 -25.40 -22.19
C GLU A 436 1.70 -26.22 -21.05
N THR A 437 2.52 -26.49 -20.03
CA THR A 437 2.12 -27.28 -18.87
C THR A 437 1.01 -26.59 -18.07
N ILE A 438 1.14 -25.29 -17.81
CA ILE A 438 0.12 -24.52 -17.07
C ILE A 438 -1.16 -24.39 -17.90
N ALA A 439 -1.05 -24.11 -19.20
CA ALA A 439 -2.21 -23.94 -20.08
C ALA A 439 -3.02 -25.24 -20.28
N SER A 440 -2.38 -26.40 -20.15
CA SER A 440 -3.00 -27.72 -20.40
C SER A 440 -3.62 -28.37 -19.17
N HIS A 441 -3.49 -27.78 -17.97
CA HIS A 441 -3.92 -28.41 -16.72
C HIS A 441 -4.91 -27.53 -15.93
N SER A 442 -5.88 -28.18 -15.29
CA SER A 442 -6.76 -27.50 -14.33
C SER A 442 -6.00 -27.15 -13.04
N ARG A 443 -6.55 -26.18 -12.28
CA ARG A 443 -5.99 -25.72 -11.00
C ARG A 443 -5.71 -26.85 -10.01
N GLU A 444 -6.57 -27.86 -9.96
CA GLU A 444 -6.44 -29.02 -9.09
C GLU A 444 -5.22 -29.87 -9.45
N LYS A 445 -5.01 -30.10 -10.76
CA LYS A 445 -3.89 -30.90 -11.27
C LYS A 445 -2.55 -30.16 -11.22
N LEU A 446 -2.56 -28.82 -11.20
CA LEU A 446 -1.33 -28.03 -11.13
C LEU A 446 -0.48 -28.31 -9.89
N ARG A 447 -1.07 -28.79 -8.79
CA ARG A 447 -0.31 -29.20 -7.59
C ARG A 447 0.63 -30.38 -7.87
N GLU A 448 0.10 -31.44 -8.47
CA GLU A 448 0.89 -32.63 -8.83
C GLU A 448 1.92 -32.30 -9.90
N VAL A 449 1.54 -31.44 -10.85
CA VAL A 449 2.41 -30.96 -11.91
C VAL A 449 3.58 -30.14 -11.34
N LEU A 450 3.33 -29.24 -10.39
CA LEU A 450 4.38 -28.47 -9.73
C LEU A 450 5.40 -29.38 -9.04
N GLN A 451 4.94 -30.47 -8.41
CA GLN A 451 5.83 -31.47 -7.82
C GLN A 451 6.71 -32.16 -8.89
N LYS A 452 6.16 -32.48 -10.07
CA LYS A 452 6.94 -33.04 -11.19
C LYS A 452 7.95 -32.04 -11.76
N MET A 453 7.61 -30.75 -11.77
CA MET A 453 8.51 -29.68 -12.22
C MET A 453 9.62 -29.34 -11.23
N SER A 454 9.52 -29.80 -9.98
CA SER A 454 10.52 -29.51 -8.93
C SER A 454 11.95 -29.87 -9.34
N SER A 455 12.15 -30.97 -10.07
CA SER A 455 13.49 -31.35 -10.56
C SER A 455 14.04 -30.41 -11.61
N ASP A 456 13.19 -29.85 -12.46
CA ASP A 456 13.61 -28.91 -13.51
C ASP A 456 13.95 -27.55 -12.89
N VAL A 457 13.15 -27.10 -11.92
CA VAL A 457 13.44 -25.89 -11.14
C VAL A 457 14.74 -26.04 -10.35
N ALA A 458 14.97 -27.19 -9.70
CA ALA A 458 16.20 -27.44 -8.95
C ALA A 458 17.45 -27.41 -9.83
N LYS A 459 17.39 -27.94 -11.06
CA LYS A 459 18.51 -27.84 -12.02
C LYS A 459 18.83 -26.39 -12.37
N LEU A 460 17.81 -25.56 -12.54
CA LEU A 460 17.98 -24.13 -12.80
C LEU A 460 18.44 -23.38 -11.55
N ASP A 461 18.05 -23.80 -10.35
CA ASP A 461 18.56 -23.25 -9.09
C ASP A 461 20.08 -23.44 -8.96
N GLU A 462 20.62 -24.61 -9.32
CA GLU A 462 22.09 -24.83 -9.32
C GLU A 462 22.82 -23.82 -10.22
N LYS A 463 22.28 -23.56 -11.42
CA LYS A 463 22.89 -22.62 -12.38
C LYS A 463 22.68 -21.16 -11.99
N TYR A 464 21.46 -20.76 -11.64
CA TYR A 464 21.08 -19.36 -11.47
C TYR A 464 21.10 -18.87 -10.02
N ILE A 465 21.24 -19.76 -9.04
CA ILE A 465 21.33 -19.42 -7.60
C ILE A 465 22.65 -19.91 -7.02
N ALA A 466 23.00 -21.20 -7.14
CA ALA A 466 24.23 -21.71 -6.52
C ALA A 466 25.50 -21.14 -7.17
N THR A 467 25.53 -20.97 -8.50
CA THR A 467 26.72 -20.44 -9.19
C THR A 467 27.05 -19.00 -8.77
N PRO A 468 26.09 -18.04 -8.72
CA PRO A 468 26.35 -16.72 -8.15
C PRO A 468 26.72 -16.73 -6.66
N LEU A 469 26.28 -17.74 -5.91
CA LEU A 469 26.52 -17.90 -4.47
C LEU A 469 27.59 -18.94 -4.14
N ARG A 470 28.52 -19.22 -5.06
CA ARG A 470 29.54 -20.28 -4.88
C ARG A 470 30.48 -20.07 -3.70
N ASP A 471 30.63 -18.82 -3.25
CA ASP A 471 31.48 -18.44 -2.12
C ASP A 471 30.74 -18.57 -0.77
N ILE A 472 29.45 -18.89 -0.79
CA ILE A 472 28.64 -19.12 0.41
C ILE A 472 28.89 -20.53 0.97
N PRO A 473 29.06 -20.70 2.30
CA PRO A 473 29.24 -22.01 2.89
C PRO A 473 28.13 -23.01 2.55
N LYS A 474 28.52 -24.27 2.29
CA LYS A 474 27.59 -25.33 1.85
C LYS A 474 26.42 -25.54 2.81
N ASN A 475 26.64 -25.47 4.11
CA ASN A 475 25.58 -25.60 5.11
C ASN A 475 24.53 -24.47 5.00
N ILE A 476 24.94 -23.24 4.69
CA ILE A 476 24.02 -22.12 4.45
C ILE A 476 23.26 -22.31 3.13
N MET A 477 23.93 -22.77 2.08
CA MET A 477 23.26 -23.11 0.81
C MET A 477 22.20 -24.20 0.99
N LEU A 478 22.48 -25.23 1.80
CA LEU A 478 21.50 -26.27 2.14
C LEU A 478 20.28 -25.69 2.87
N ILE A 479 20.47 -24.75 3.79
CA ILE A 479 19.38 -24.06 4.48
C ILE A 479 18.52 -23.26 3.49
N LEU A 480 19.15 -22.49 2.60
CA LEU A 480 18.45 -21.70 1.59
C LEU A 480 17.65 -22.60 0.63
N PHE A 481 18.25 -23.68 0.13
CA PHE A 481 17.55 -24.59 -0.78
C PHE A 481 16.43 -25.39 -0.10
N LYS A 482 16.62 -25.77 1.17
CA LYS A 482 15.53 -26.35 1.96
C LYS A 482 14.36 -25.37 2.09
N GLY A 483 14.62 -24.07 2.31
CA GLY A 483 13.60 -23.03 2.31
C GLY A 483 12.90 -22.83 0.95
N LEU A 484 13.62 -23.04 -0.15
CA LEU A 484 13.11 -22.89 -1.53
C LEU A 484 12.42 -24.11 -2.13
N SER A 485 12.36 -25.23 -1.40
CA SER A 485 11.78 -26.46 -1.92
C SER A 485 10.34 -26.24 -2.39
N LEU A 486 9.99 -26.76 -3.56
CA LEU A 486 8.62 -26.73 -4.09
C LEU A 486 7.73 -27.85 -3.49
N LYS A 487 8.35 -28.80 -2.79
CA LYS A 487 7.65 -29.84 -2.04
C LYS A 487 7.55 -29.38 -0.59
N LYS A 488 6.31 -29.25 -0.10
CA LYS A 488 6.02 -28.70 1.22
C LYS A 488 6.65 -29.56 2.33
N GLU A 489 6.67 -30.86 2.15
CA GLU A 489 7.28 -31.85 3.06
C GLU A 489 8.79 -31.73 3.19
N ASP A 490 9.47 -31.19 2.17
CA ASP A 490 10.92 -31.00 2.17
C ASP A 490 11.32 -29.59 2.68
N ARG A 491 10.35 -28.67 2.84
CA ARG A 491 10.57 -27.30 3.33
C ARG A 491 10.50 -27.25 4.86
N TYR A 492 11.15 -26.27 5.49
CA TYR A 492 10.86 -25.96 6.90
C TYR A 492 9.38 -25.64 7.08
N ARG A 493 8.79 -26.17 8.15
CA ARG A 493 7.36 -26.00 8.43
C ARG A 493 7.02 -24.56 8.80
N ASP A 494 7.95 -23.86 9.45
CA ASP A 494 7.82 -22.48 9.86
C ASP A 494 9.20 -21.82 10.02
N ALA A 495 9.20 -20.51 10.27
CA ALA A 495 10.41 -19.75 10.54
C ALA A 495 11.11 -20.14 11.85
N ILE A 496 10.44 -20.82 12.79
CA ILE A 496 11.05 -21.26 14.06
C ILE A 496 12.05 -22.38 13.78
N GLU A 497 11.67 -23.37 12.96
CA GLU A 497 12.59 -24.43 12.54
C GLU A 497 13.77 -23.87 11.73
N LEU A 498 13.48 -22.96 10.80
CA LEU A 498 14.50 -22.27 10.01
C LEU A 498 15.47 -21.50 10.92
N TYR A 499 14.96 -20.75 11.89
CA TYR A 499 15.78 -20.00 12.85
C TYR A 499 16.70 -20.91 13.67
N VAL A 500 16.19 -22.04 14.16
CA VAL A 500 16.97 -23.00 14.95
C VAL A 500 18.10 -23.58 14.12
N ASP A 501 17.86 -23.98 12.87
CA ASP A 501 18.89 -24.57 12.03
C ASP A 501 19.92 -23.52 11.56
N LEU A 502 19.46 -22.33 11.18
CA LEU A 502 20.31 -21.20 10.84
C LEU A 502 21.22 -20.80 12.01
N GLY A 503 20.66 -20.73 13.23
CA GLY A 503 21.43 -20.41 14.43
C GLY A 503 22.54 -21.43 14.72
N LYS A 504 22.33 -22.72 14.42
CA LYS A 504 23.37 -23.75 14.52
C LYS A 504 24.44 -23.59 13.44
N ALA A 505 24.02 -23.34 12.20
CA ALA A 505 24.93 -23.18 11.07
C ALA A 505 25.84 -21.95 11.19
N LEU A 506 25.38 -20.91 11.90
CA LEU A 506 26.13 -19.68 12.17
C LEU A 506 26.87 -19.67 13.52
N GLN A 507 26.72 -20.72 14.33
CA GLN A 507 27.25 -20.74 15.69
C GLN A 507 28.78 -20.53 15.70
N GLY A 508 29.22 -19.46 16.39
CA GLY A 508 30.64 -19.11 16.47
C GLY A 508 31.24 -18.52 15.19
N ALA A 509 30.45 -18.32 14.13
CA ALA A 509 30.92 -17.75 12.87
C ALA A 509 31.14 -16.23 12.97
N PHE A 510 30.34 -15.53 13.77
CA PHE A 510 30.35 -14.07 13.86
C PHE A 510 30.28 -13.58 15.31
N LYS A 511 30.91 -12.44 15.59
CA LYS A 511 30.95 -11.84 16.94
C LYS A 511 29.65 -11.19 17.38
N TRP A 512 28.77 -10.84 16.44
CA TRP A 512 27.49 -10.19 16.70
C TRP A 512 26.35 -11.16 17.02
N LEU A 513 26.58 -12.46 16.84
CA LEU A 513 25.63 -13.55 17.13
C LEU A 513 25.65 -13.91 18.62
#